data_AF-A0A2G5TWB7-F1
#
_entry.id   AF-A0A2G5TWB7-F1
#
_cell.length_a   1.000
_cell.length_b   1.000
_cell.length_c   1.000
_cell.angle_alpha   90.00
_cell.angle_beta   90.00
_cell.angle_gamma   90.00
#
_symmetry.space_group_name_H-M   'P 1'
#
loop_
_entity.id
_entity.type
_entity.pdbx_description
1 polymer ?
#
loop_
_entity_poly.entity_id
_entity_poly.type
_entity_poly.pdbx_seq_one_letter_code
_entity_poly.pdbx_strand_id
1 'polypeptide(L)'
;MTLLLFSIILIFCLLPRGGYCQQASGEKRITFEDYYQFGKNEYTDKNWPDCVAFMKRAIDDFKQYQDDTVSCRKKCNRQVKTATSSEFLKVLKFHETSEIALCLLRCRKDMFGDHQTVRKMSTYHDMEERKPYQYMHICYYHQGELALAVQSAYTFLVANPDDKDIMQSLNWYMERDGYSDEMLIDMERKDHEAKFMNGVAAYDEQDWGRCVHEFESALEKSMIQDEKCRILCQDKIDWSVVNGNPEIDILLASMRANVLRCEHNCLYKLARINGFYVGNLIAAHFEYLHFCHFKLQRGAEAAQAVANYLLFDDNPLMKRNKYFYGKQYKKPELFTPSPEMVQIYEKRELESRYLSFMETRFVIKDGELPPEQADDHNPLSTDFHVEDNFQYSEIQNLMTSSECKILRAEFETTERDAFVKELERRVKNLWPNSKFSSVSCGKHVREAKCKRAIVFSSEPNDCGEWLGKWFTGCVVVFCDEPEEL
;
A
#
# COMPACT_ATOMS: atom_id res chain seq x y z
N MET A 1 -11.74 -27.21 -79.24
CA MET A 1 -12.74 -26.31 -79.82
C MET A 1 -13.97 -26.32 -78.92
N THR A 2 -13.99 -25.44 -77.90
CA THR A 2 -15.16 -24.74 -77.33
C THR A 2 -14.68 -23.98 -76.09
N LEU A 3 -14.63 -22.65 -76.23
CA LEU A 3 -14.44 -21.69 -75.14
C LEU A 3 -15.72 -21.61 -74.29
N LEU A 4 -15.58 -21.44 -72.98
CA LEU A 4 -16.59 -20.77 -72.15
C LEU A 4 -15.88 -19.88 -71.11
N LEU A 5 -16.11 -18.58 -71.26
CA LEU A 5 -15.76 -17.52 -70.34
C LEU A 5 -16.51 -17.69 -69.01
N PHE A 6 -15.84 -17.48 -67.88
CA PHE A 6 -16.52 -17.09 -66.64
C PHE A 6 -15.87 -15.85 -66.04
N SER A 7 -16.69 -14.81 -66.00
CA SER A 7 -16.40 -13.47 -65.50
C SER A 7 -16.23 -13.46 -63.98
N ILE A 8 -15.28 -12.65 -63.55
CA ILE A 8 -14.97 -12.30 -62.16
C ILE A 8 -16.14 -11.48 -61.57
N ILE A 9 -16.73 -11.96 -60.47
CA ILE A 9 -17.58 -11.14 -59.59
C ILE A 9 -16.97 -11.20 -58.19
N LEU A 10 -16.30 -10.11 -57.82
CA LEU A 10 -15.89 -9.79 -56.45
C LEU A 10 -17.14 -9.42 -55.65
N ILE A 11 -17.58 -10.30 -54.74
CA ILE A 11 -18.61 -9.98 -53.75
C ILE A 11 -17.91 -9.31 -52.56
N PHE A 12 -18.08 -7.99 -52.44
CA PHE A 12 -17.79 -7.24 -51.22
C PHE A 12 -18.79 -7.66 -50.13
N CYS A 13 -18.37 -8.48 -49.17
CA CYS A 13 -19.11 -8.68 -47.92
C CYS A 13 -18.91 -7.44 -47.02
N LEU A 14 -19.84 -6.49 -47.10
CA LEU A 14 -20.05 -5.49 -46.06
C LEU A 14 -20.69 -6.20 -44.84
N LEU A 15 -19.88 -6.50 -43.83
CA LEU A 15 -20.37 -6.92 -42.51
C LEU A 15 -20.90 -5.69 -41.76
N PRO A 16 -22.19 -5.64 -41.36
CA PRO A 16 -22.63 -4.65 -40.40
C PRO A 16 -22.08 -5.02 -39.01
N ARG A 17 -21.23 -4.14 -38.48
CA ARG A 17 -20.94 -4.05 -37.03
C ARG A 17 -22.24 -3.76 -36.30
N GLY A 18 -22.52 -4.54 -35.25
CA GLY A 18 -23.57 -4.22 -34.27
C GLY A 18 -24.77 -5.16 -34.32
N GLY A 19 -24.56 -6.42 -33.95
CA GLY A 19 -25.61 -7.29 -33.45
C GLY A 19 -25.47 -7.39 -31.94
N TYR A 20 -26.18 -6.56 -31.19
CA TYR A 20 -26.47 -6.85 -29.79
C TYR A 20 -27.27 -8.16 -29.77
N CYS A 21 -26.71 -9.21 -29.18
CA CYS A 21 -27.55 -10.29 -28.66
C CYS A 21 -28.37 -9.71 -27.51
N GLN A 22 -29.53 -9.14 -27.83
CA GLN A 22 -30.61 -8.99 -26.87
C GLN A 22 -31.13 -10.39 -26.57
N GLN A 23 -30.55 -11.01 -25.55
CA GLN A 23 -31.15 -12.17 -24.93
C GLN A 23 -32.27 -11.65 -24.02
N ALA A 24 -33.47 -11.56 -24.59
CA ALA A 24 -34.70 -11.45 -23.84
C ALA A 24 -35.07 -12.86 -23.32
N SER A 25 -34.47 -13.26 -22.20
CA SER A 25 -35.06 -14.22 -21.27
C SER A 25 -35.04 -13.55 -19.90
N GLY A 26 -36.16 -13.59 -19.17
CA GLY A 26 -36.23 -13.15 -17.77
C GLY A 26 -35.47 -14.08 -16.82
N GLU A 27 -34.32 -14.61 -17.25
CA GLU A 27 -33.45 -15.43 -16.43
C GLU A 27 -32.64 -14.52 -15.52
N LYS A 28 -32.81 -14.75 -14.22
CA LYS A 28 -32.05 -14.07 -13.17
C LYS A 28 -30.55 -14.25 -13.45
N ARG A 29 -29.84 -13.14 -13.69
CA ARG A 29 -28.38 -13.15 -13.83
C ARG A 29 -27.75 -13.69 -12.54
N ILE A 30 -26.91 -14.71 -12.67
CA ILE A 30 -26.14 -15.28 -11.57
C ILE A 30 -24.97 -14.34 -11.27
N THR A 31 -24.78 -13.98 -10.00
CA THR A 31 -23.68 -13.10 -9.56
C THR A 31 -22.61 -13.87 -8.81
N PHE A 32 -21.45 -13.25 -8.55
CA PHE A 32 -20.39 -13.82 -7.72
C PHE A 32 -20.89 -14.28 -6.34
N GLU A 33 -21.89 -13.60 -5.77
CA GLU A 33 -22.51 -14.01 -4.50
C GLU A 33 -23.30 -15.31 -4.64
N ASP A 34 -23.98 -15.52 -5.76
CA ASP A 34 -24.70 -16.76 -6.04
C ASP A 34 -23.70 -17.90 -6.30
N TYR A 35 -22.68 -17.67 -7.14
CA TYR A 35 -21.62 -18.65 -7.40
C TYR A 35 -20.88 -19.06 -6.13
N TYR A 36 -20.53 -18.11 -5.28
CA TYR A 36 -19.87 -18.41 -4.00
C TYR A 36 -20.77 -19.27 -3.10
N GLN A 37 -22.06 -18.97 -3.04
CA GLN A 37 -23.01 -19.79 -2.28
C GLN A 37 -23.16 -21.20 -2.88
N PHE A 38 -23.23 -21.34 -4.20
CA PHE A 38 -23.27 -22.65 -4.86
C PHE A 38 -22.01 -23.46 -4.55
N GLY A 39 -20.82 -22.86 -4.65
CA GLY A 39 -19.57 -23.53 -4.31
C GLY A 39 -19.52 -24.02 -2.85
N LYS A 40 -20.09 -23.26 -1.91
CA LYS A 40 -20.19 -23.67 -0.49
C LYS A 40 -21.15 -24.85 -0.29
N ASN A 41 -22.24 -24.88 -1.05
CA ASN A 41 -23.18 -26.02 -1.02
C ASN A 41 -22.49 -27.28 -1.55
N GLU A 42 -21.84 -27.20 -2.72
CA GLU A 42 -21.11 -28.33 -3.31
C GLU A 42 -19.95 -28.82 -2.43
N TYR A 43 -19.26 -27.90 -1.75
CA TYR A 43 -18.27 -28.24 -0.72
C TYR A 43 -18.88 -29.08 0.41
N THR A 44 -20.06 -28.68 0.90
CA THR A 44 -20.77 -29.38 1.98
C THR A 44 -21.24 -30.76 1.52
N ASP A 45 -21.70 -30.85 0.28
CA ASP A 45 -22.17 -32.09 -0.36
C ASP A 45 -21.01 -32.99 -0.83
N LYS A 46 -19.76 -32.55 -0.65
CA LYS A 46 -18.52 -33.24 -1.06
C LYS A 46 -18.43 -33.47 -2.57
N ASN A 47 -19.11 -32.62 -3.35
CA ASN A 47 -18.97 -32.57 -4.80
C ASN A 47 -17.79 -31.65 -5.16
N TRP A 48 -16.59 -32.21 -5.07
CA TRP A 48 -15.34 -31.46 -5.22
C TRP A 48 -15.16 -30.77 -6.59
N PRO A 49 -15.50 -31.41 -7.73
CA PRO A 49 -15.40 -30.76 -9.03
C PRO A 49 -16.26 -29.49 -9.13
N ASP A 50 -17.53 -29.55 -8.72
CA ASP A 50 -18.43 -28.40 -8.81
C ASP A 50 -18.14 -27.34 -7.76
N CYS A 51 -17.65 -27.73 -6.57
CA CYS A 51 -17.06 -26.80 -5.59
C CYS A 51 -16.00 -25.90 -6.25
N VAL A 52 -15.01 -26.51 -6.93
CA VAL A 52 -13.95 -25.76 -7.61
C VAL A 52 -14.52 -24.91 -8.74
N ALA A 53 -15.41 -25.46 -9.55
CA ALA A 53 -15.99 -24.76 -10.70
C ALA A 53 -16.73 -23.50 -10.27
N PHE A 54 -17.60 -23.59 -9.26
CA PHE A 54 -18.35 -22.44 -8.76
C PHE A 54 -17.47 -21.42 -8.04
N MET A 55 -16.49 -21.86 -7.25
CA MET A 55 -15.55 -20.94 -6.59
C MET A 55 -14.74 -20.13 -7.61
N LYS A 56 -14.22 -20.75 -8.67
CA LYS A 56 -13.55 -20.05 -9.78
C LYS A 56 -14.46 -19.03 -10.44
N ARG A 57 -15.70 -19.42 -10.76
CA ARG A 57 -16.70 -18.51 -11.34
C ARG A 57 -17.00 -17.32 -10.44
N ALA A 58 -17.06 -17.53 -9.13
CA ALA A 58 -17.24 -16.44 -8.17
C ALA A 58 -16.07 -15.45 -8.21
N ILE A 59 -14.83 -15.95 -8.23
CA ILE A 59 -13.62 -15.13 -8.29
C ILE A 59 -13.58 -14.30 -9.59
N ASP A 60 -13.83 -14.93 -10.73
CA ASP A 60 -13.81 -14.25 -12.04
C ASP A 60 -14.91 -13.19 -12.15
N ASP A 61 -16.14 -13.51 -11.74
CA ASP A 61 -17.26 -12.56 -11.76
C ASP A 61 -17.03 -11.40 -10.77
N PHE A 62 -16.40 -11.65 -9.63
CA PHE A 62 -16.04 -10.60 -8.68
C PHE A 62 -15.00 -9.62 -9.24
N LYS A 63 -13.96 -10.12 -9.93
CA LYS A 63 -12.99 -9.28 -10.63
C LYS A 63 -13.66 -8.42 -11.70
N GLN A 64 -14.54 -9.03 -12.50
CA GLN A 64 -15.31 -8.30 -13.52
C GLN A 64 -16.21 -7.23 -12.89
N TYR A 65 -16.89 -7.54 -11.78
CA TYR A 65 -17.69 -6.57 -11.04
C TYR A 65 -16.87 -5.35 -10.59
N GLN A 66 -15.66 -5.58 -10.07
CA GLN A 66 -14.76 -4.50 -9.67
C GLN A 66 -14.32 -3.66 -10.88
N ASP A 67 -13.93 -4.30 -11.98
CA ASP A 67 -13.48 -3.61 -13.20
C ASP A 67 -14.59 -2.78 -13.84
N ASP A 68 -15.81 -3.31 -13.91
CA ASP A 68 -16.99 -2.62 -14.42
C ASP A 68 -17.36 -1.43 -13.53
N THR A 69 -17.28 -1.60 -12.22
CA THR A 69 -17.51 -0.51 -11.25
C THR A 69 -16.51 0.63 -11.45
N VAL A 70 -15.23 0.31 -11.58
CA VAL A 70 -14.16 1.29 -11.81
C VAL A 70 -14.33 1.97 -13.16
N SER A 71 -14.66 1.21 -14.20
CA SER A 71 -14.92 1.73 -15.54
C SER A 71 -16.07 2.74 -15.55
N CYS A 72 -17.20 2.40 -14.91
CA CYS A 72 -18.33 3.31 -14.77
C CYS A 72 -17.96 4.62 -14.06
N ARG A 73 -17.23 4.54 -12.94
CA ARG A 73 -16.80 5.72 -12.18
C ARG A 73 -15.83 6.60 -12.97
N LYS A 74 -14.80 6.02 -13.59
CA LYS A 74 -13.86 6.76 -14.44
C LYS A 74 -14.57 7.44 -15.61
N LYS A 75 -15.51 6.74 -16.27
CA LYS A 75 -16.31 7.30 -17.37
C LYS A 75 -17.15 8.49 -16.90
N CYS A 76 -17.91 8.33 -15.81
CA CYS A 76 -18.81 9.38 -15.34
C CYS A 76 -18.06 10.61 -14.81
N ASN A 77 -16.96 10.43 -14.08
CA ASN A 77 -16.14 11.54 -13.60
C ASN A 77 -15.51 12.35 -14.75
N ARG A 78 -15.24 11.73 -15.91
CA ARG A 78 -14.72 12.44 -17.09
C ARG A 78 -15.78 13.19 -17.89
N GLN A 79 -17.05 12.76 -17.82
CA GLN A 79 -18.13 13.34 -18.63
C GLN A 79 -18.71 14.61 -18.01
N VAL A 80 -18.68 14.72 -16.68
CA VAL A 80 -19.27 15.85 -15.96
C VAL A 80 -18.26 17.00 -15.86
N LYS A 81 -18.71 18.22 -16.16
CA LYS A 81 -17.89 19.43 -16.08
C LYS A 81 -17.97 20.02 -14.68
N THR A 82 -16.83 20.40 -14.13
CA THR A 82 -16.77 21.05 -12.81
C THR A 82 -17.43 22.42 -12.85
N ALA A 83 -18.32 22.69 -11.89
CA ALA A 83 -18.89 24.02 -11.71
C ALA A 83 -17.79 25.05 -11.35
N THR A 84 -17.78 26.19 -12.04
CA THR A 84 -16.87 27.31 -11.77
C THR A 84 -17.40 28.21 -10.64
N SER A 85 -16.50 29.00 -10.04
CA SER A 85 -16.81 29.91 -8.94
C SER A 85 -17.95 30.88 -9.29
N SER A 86 -19.05 30.80 -8.53
CA SER A 86 -20.27 31.59 -8.67
C SER A 86 -20.88 31.79 -7.29
N GLU A 87 -21.67 32.86 -7.11
CA GLU A 87 -22.49 33.08 -5.91
C GLU A 87 -23.49 31.92 -5.67
N PHE A 88 -23.84 31.15 -6.71
CA PHE A 88 -24.73 29.99 -6.64
C PHE A 88 -23.99 28.64 -6.55
N LEU A 89 -22.73 28.62 -6.09
CA LEU A 89 -21.87 27.44 -6.10
C LEU A 89 -22.49 26.20 -5.45
N LYS A 90 -23.30 26.37 -4.38
CA LYS A 90 -23.99 25.26 -3.71
C LYS A 90 -24.92 24.49 -4.64
N VAL A 91 -25.82 25.19 -5.33
CA VAL A 91 -26.79 24.56 -6.26
C VAL A 91 -26.07 23.98 -7.47
N LEU A 92 -25.05 24.67 -7.98
CA LEU A 92 -24.23 24.17 -9.08
C LEU A 92 -23.51 22.86 -8.71
N LYS A 93 -22.96 22.75 -7.50
CA LYS A 93 -22.34 21.51 -6.99
C LYS A 93 -23.33 20.38 -6.75
N PHE A 94 -24.55 20.69 -6.33
CA PHE A 94 -25.62 19.68 -6.25
C PHE A 94 -26.01 19.16 -7.62
N HIS A 95 -26.10 20.05 -8.62
CA HIS A 95 -26.37 19.63 -9.99
C HIS A 95 -25.24 18.76 -10.56
N GLU A 96 -23.98 19.17 -10.39
CA GLU A 96 -22.80 18.39 -10.77
C GLU A 96 -22.84 16.97 -10.15
N THR A 97 -23.13 16.88 -8.85
CA THR A 97 -23.28 15.59 -8.15
C THR A 97 -24.42 14.76 -8.72
N SER A 98 -25.54 15.41 -9.07
CA SER A 98 -26.72 14.75 -9.65
C SER A 98 -26.44 14.22 -11.07
N GLU A 99 -25.65 14.94 -11.87
CA GLU A 99 -25.22 14.48 -13.19
C GLU A 99 -24.32 13.23 -13.09
N ILE A 100 -23.37 13.23 -12.15
CA ILE A 100 -22.53 12.05 -11.86
C ILE A 100 -23.41 10.88 -11.44
N ALA A 101 -24.33 11.11 -10.50
CA ALA A 101 -25.24 10.08 -10.00
C ALA A 101 -26.12 9.48 -11.11
N LEU A 102 -26.70 10.32 -11.97
CA LEU A 102 -27.50 9.87 -13.11
C LEU A 102 -26.67 9.06 -14.12
N CYS A 103 -25.44 9.48 -14.38
CA CYS A 103 -24.51 8.73 -15.22
C CYS A 103 -24.21 7.34 -14.62
N LEU A 104 -23.92 7.28 -13.31
CA LEU A 104 -23.63 6.03 -12.61
C LEU A 104 -24.84 5.09 -12.64
N LEU A 105 -26.05 5.59 -12.37
CA LEU A 105 -27.28 4.79 -12.43
C LEU A 105 -27.47 4.14 -13.81
N ARG A 106 -27.26 4.90 -14.89
CA ARG A 106 -27.34 4.39 -16.26
C ARG A 106 -26.25 3.36 -16.54
N CYS A 107 -25.00 3.69 -16.21
CA CYS A 107 -23.88 2.80 -16.43
C CYS A 107 -24.03 1.48 -15.67
N ARG A 108 -24.41 1.53 -14.38
CA ARG A 108 -24.63 0.33 -13.57
C ARG A 108 -25.79 -0.51 -14.08
N LYS A 109 -26.87 0.10 -14.55
CA LYS A 109 -27.98 -0.64 -15.18
C LYS A 109 -27.51 -1.35 -16.46
N ASP A 110 -26.70 -0.69 -17.29
CA ASP A 110 -26.18 -1.28 -18.52
C ASP A 110 -25.19 -2.43 -18.22
N MET A 111 -24.33 -2.28 -17.21
CA MET A 111 -23.30 -3.28 -16.87
C MET A 111 -23.85 -4.45 -16.05
N PHE A 112 -24.77 -4.19 -15.11
CA PHE A 112 -25.20 -5.15 -14.08
C PHE A 112 -26.66 -5.58 -14.20
N GLY A 113 -27.47 -4.95 -15.05
CA GLY A 113 -28.90 -5.21 -15.16
C GLY A 113 -29.64 -4.84 -13.87
N ASP A 114 -30.40 -5.78 -13.34
CA ASP A 114 -31.16 -5.60 -12.09
C ASP A 114 -30.30 -5.76 -10.82
N HIS A 115 -29.09 -6.32 -10.93
CA HIS A 115 -28.17 -6.58 -9.82
C HIS A 115 -27.14 -5.46 -9.64
N GLN A 116 -27.61 -4.22 -9.47
CA GLN A 116 -26.74 -3.04 -9.47
C GLN A 116 -25.85 -2.89 -8.23
N THR A 117 -26.19 -3.57 -7.13
CA THR A 117 -25.49 -3.48 -5.84
C THR A 117 -25.18 -4.86 -5.28
N VAL A 118 -24.13 -4.92 -4.45
CA VAL A 118 -23.81 -6.10 -3.65
C VAL A 118 -24.93 -6.31 -2.62
N ARG A 119 -25.48 -7.52 -2.52
CA ARG A 119 -26.55 -7.82 -1.56
C ARG A 119 -26.03 -7.96 -0.13
N LYS A 120 -24.86 -8.57 0.04
CA LYS A 120 -24.22 -8.80 1.35
C LYS A 120 -22.77 -8.34 1.33
N MET A 121 -22.47 -7.28 2.10
CA MET A 121 -21.11 -6.76 2.20
C MET A 121 -20.13 -7.78 2.83
N SER A 122 -20.62 -8.68 3.69
CA SER A 122 -19.80 -9.79 4.19
C SER A 122 -19.30 -10.71 3.08
N THR A 123 -20.11 -10.98 2.05
CA THR A 123 -19.66 -11.75 0.89
C THR A 123 -18.60 -10.99 0.09
N TYR A 124 -18.72 -9.67 -0.03
CA TYR A 124 -17.68 -8.86 -0.67
C TYR A 124 -16.35 -8.94 0.10
N HIS A 125 -16.39 -8.85 1.43
CA HIS A 125 -15.21 -9.02 2.28
C HIS A 125 -14.62 -10.43 2.17
N ASP A 126 -15.44 -11.49 2.16
CA ASP A 126 -14.97 -12.86 1.92
C ASP A 126 -14.18 -12.98 0.60
N MET A 127 -14.61 -12.28 -0.46
CA MET A 127 -13.89 -12.26 -1.73
C MET A 127 -12.58 -11.46 -1.66
N GLU A 128 -12.57 -10.29 -0.99
CA GLU A 128 -11.34 -9.50 -0.77
C GLU A 128 -10.31 -10.27 0.08
N GLU A 129 -10.78 -11.02 1.07
CA GLU A 129 -9.98 -11.88 1.96
C GLU A 129 -9.60 -13.21 1.31
N ARG A 130 -9.93 -13.42 0.02
CA ARG A 130 -9.59 -14.63 -0.75
C ARG A 130 -10.17 -15.93 -0.17
N LYS A 131 -11.27 -15.88 0.59
CA LYS A 131 -11.91 -17.08 1.19
C LYS A 131 -12.34 -18.16 0.20
N PRO A 132 -12.70 -17.90 -1.07
CA PRO A 132 -12.92 -18.99 -2.03
C PRO A 132 -11.76 -19.98 -2.12
N TYR A 133 -10.52 -19.51 -1.97
CA TYR A 133 -9.34 -20.38 -1.98
C TYR A 133 -9.24 -21.28 -0.73
N GLN A 134 -9.81 -20.86 0.40
CA GLN A 134 -9.96 -21.68 1.61
C GLN A 134 -10.83 -22.91 1.35
N TYR A 135 -11.84 -22.81 0.49
CA TYR A 135 -12.63 -23.99 0.08
C TYR A 135 -11.91 -24.79 -1.00
N MET A 136 -11.34 -24.09 -1.99
CA MET A 136 -10.72 -24.74 -3.15
C MET A 136 -9.54 -25.63 -2.77
N HIS A 137 -8.72 -25.29 -1.77
CA HIS A 137 -7.58 -26.15 -1.41
C HIS A 137 -8.02 -27.55 -0.95
N ILE A 138 -9.11 -27.63 -0.18
CA ILE A 138 -9.69 -28.90 0.26
C ILE A 138 -10.32 -29.63 -0.93
N CYS A 139 -11.08 -28.93 -1.77
CA CYS A 139 -11.72 -29.52 -2.95
C CYS A 139 -10.69 -30.08 -3.95
N TYR A 140 -9.58 -29.40 -4.19
CA TYR A 140 -8.49 -29.92 -5.03
C TYR A 140 -7.78 -31.10 -4.40
N TYR A 141 -7.53 -31.04 -3.09
CA TYR A 141 -6.86 -32.14 -2.39
C TYR A 141 -7.66 -33.45 -2.52
N HIS A 142 -8.98 -33.39 -2.34
CA HIS A 142 -9.84 -34.57 -2.52
C HIS A 142 -9.97 -35.06 -3.98
N GLN A 143 -9.59 -34.23 -4.96
CA GLN A 143 -9.50 -34.63 -6.37
C GLN A 143 -8.14 -35.26 -6.72
N GLY A 144 -7.19 -35.29 -5.79
CA GLY A 144 -5.81 -35.75 -6.05
C GLY A 144 -4.91 -34.70 -6.69
N GLU A 145 -5.35 -33.43 -6.75
CA GLU A 145 -4.63 -32.32 -7.37
C GLU A 145 -3.78 -31.56 -6.34
N LEU A 146 -2.70 -32.19 -5.84
CA LEU A 146 -1.86 -31.64 -4.77
C LEU A 146 -1.33 -30.23 -5.08
N ALA A 147 -0.84 -30.00 -6.30
CA ALA A 147 -0.28 -28.71 -6.68
C ALA A 147 -1.32 -27.58 -6.59
N LEU A 148 -2.54 -27.81 -7.09
CA LEU A 148 -3.62 -26.82 -7.02
C LEU A 148 -4.15 -26.65 -5.59
N ALA A 149 -4.08 -27.68 -4.76
CA ALA A 149 -4.39 -27.56 -3.34
C ALA A 149 -3.40 -26.64 -2.62
N VAL A 150 -2.09 -26.87 -2.80
CA VAL A 150 -1.02 -26.04 -2.24
C VAL A 150 -1.12 -24.60 -2.72
N GLN A 151 -1.29 -24.37 -4.02
CA GLN A 151 -1.44 -23.02 -4.58
C GLN A 151 -2.66 -22.31 -3.97
N SER A 152 -3.78 -23.02 -3.80
CA SER A 152 -5.01 -22.43 -3.22
C SER A 152 -4.80 -22.05 -1.76
N ALA A 153 -4.21 -22.94 -0.97
CA ALA A 153 -3.90 -22.68 0.42
C ALA A 153 -2.91 -21.52 0.57
N TYR A 154 -1.85 -21.49 -0.25
CA TYR A 154 -0.87 -20.40 -0.24
C TYR A 154 -1.47 -19.06 -0.67
N THR A 155 -2.33 -19.05 -1.69
CA THR A 155 -3.07 -17.85 -2.14
C THR A 155 -3.93 -17.25 -1.02
N PHE A 156 -4.57 -18.10 -0.20
CA PHE A 156 -5.33 -17.67 0.97
C PHE A 156 -4.42 -17.16 2.10
N LEU A 157 -3.32 -17.88 2.40
CA LEU A 157 -2.34 -17.50 3.42
C LEU A 157 -1.72 -16.13 3.12
N VAL A 158 -1.41 -15.82 1.86
CA VAL A 158 -0.84 -14.51 1.47
C VAL A 158 -1.75 -13.34 1.87
N ALA A 159 -3.07 -13.50 1.79
CA ALA A 159 -4.02 -12.48 2.25
C ALA A 159 -4.28 -12.53 3.76
N ASN A 160 -4.08 -13.70 4.40
CA ASN A 160 -4.39 -13.97 5.80
C ASN A 160 -3.19 -14.62 6.51
N PRO A 161 -2.07 -13.90 6.70
CA PRO A 161 -0.81 -14.50 7.14
C PRO A 161 -0.85 -15.09 8.57
N ASP A 162 -1.81 -14.66 9.39
CA ASP A 162 -1.96 -15.10 10.78
C ASP A 162 -2.95 -16.27 10.94
N ASP A 163 -3.53 -16.78 9.85
CA ASP A 163 -4.50 -17.89 9.88
C ASP A 163 -3.81 -19.21 10.21
N LYS A 164 -4.13 -19.77 11.39
CA LYS A 164 -3.47 -20.98 11.91
C LYS A 164 -3.88 -22.25 11.17
N ASP A 165 -5.12 -22.30 10.69
CA ASP A 165 -5.69 -23.49 10.07
C ASP A 165 -5.08 -23.72 8.69
N ILE A 166 -4.87 -22.65 7.92
CA ILE A 166 -4.21 -22.74 6.62
C ILE A 166 -2.71 -23.02 6.75
N MET A 167 -2.03 -22.45 7.76
CA MET A 167 -0.63 -22.78 8.06
C MET A 167 -0.47 -24.27 8.39
N GLN A 168 -1.36 -24.82 9.21
CA GLN A 168 -1.36 -26.25 9.51
C GLN A 168 -1.62 -27.10 8.26
N SER A 169 -2.55 -26.68 7.40
CA SER A 169 -2.86 -27.36 6.14
C SER A 169 -1.67 -27.37 5.19
N LEU A 170 -0.95 -26.25 5.05
CA LEU A 170 0.26 -26.15 4.23
C LEU A 170 1.39 -27.02 4.76
N ASN A 171 1.67 -26.99 6.06
CA ASN A 171 2.65 -27.87 6.69
C ASN A 171 2.34 -29.35 6.41
N TRP A 172 1.06 -29.70 6.46
CA TRP A 172 0.63 -31.06 6.15
C TRP A 172 0.79 -31.43 4.67
N TYR A 173 0.58 -30.48 3.74
CA TYR A 173 0.84 -30.69 2.31
C TYR A 173 2.34 -30.82 2.01
N MET A 174 3.21 -30.09 2.72
CA MET A 174 4.66 -30.16 2.58
C MET A 174 5.23 -31.56 2.91
N GLU A 175 4.52 -32.34 3.71
CA GLU A 175 4.88 -33.73 4.06
C GLU A 175 4.37 -34.77 3.05
N ARG A 176 3.63 -34.37 1.99
CA ARG A 176 3.08 -35.31 1.00
C ARG A 176 4.09 -35.65 -0.08
N ASP A 177 4.05 -36.88 -0.55
CA ASP A 177 4.78 -37.29 -1.75
C ASP A 177 4.36 -36.44 -2.95
N GLY A 178 5.34 -35.90 -3.67
CA GLY A 178 5.12 -35.03 -4.83
C GLY A 178 5.07 -33.52 -4.50
N TYR A 179 5.20 -33.11 -3.24
CA TYR A 179 5.37 -31.70 -2.90
C TYR A 179 6.67 -31.10 -3.47
N SER A 180 6.61 -29.82 -3.86
CA SER A 180 7.75 -28.99 -4.24
C SER A 180 7.50 -27.54 -3.83
N ASP A 181 8.54 -26.82 -3.41
CA ASP A 181 8.45 -25.39 -3.07
C ASP A 181 7.95 -24.53 -4.26
N GLU A 182 8.15 -25.01 -5.50
CA GLU A 182 7.64 -24.38 -6.72
C GLU A 182 6.10 -24.33 -6.79
N MET A 183 5.41 -25.12 -5.94
CA MET A 183 3.95 -25.09 -5.83
C MET A 183 3.42 -23.92 -5.00
N LEU A 184 4.27 -23.17 -4.29
CA LEU A 184 3.90 -22.00 -3.49
C LEU A 184 3.67 -20.77 -4.38
N ILE A 185 2.60 -20.81 -5.18
CA ILE A 185 2.21 -19.76 -6.12
C ILE A 185 0.97 -19.06 -5.61
N ASP A 186 1.06 -17.74 -5.45
CA ASP A 186 -0.10 -16.88 -5.24
C ASP A 186 -0.80 -16.66 -6.59
N MET A 187 -1.97 -17.29 -6.76
CA MET A 187 -2.79 -17.18 -7.97
C MET A 187 -3.47 -15.81 -8.13
N GLU A 188 -3.50 -14.99 -7.07
CA GLU A 188 -4.08 -13.65 -7.09
C GLU A 188 -3.03 -12.53 -7.12
N ARG A 189 -1.73 -12.90 -7.20
CA ARG A 189 -0.61 -11.96 -7.18
C ARG A 189 -0.83 -10.85 -8.19
N LYS A 190 -0.82 -9.61 -7.72
CA LYS A 190 -0.94 -8.44 -8.58
C LYS A 190 0.41 -8.07 -9.18
N ASP A 191 0.38 -7.41 -10.33
CA ASP A 191 1.59 -7.01 -11.03
C ASP A 191 2.56 -6.16 -10.21
N HIS A 192 2.04 -5.25 -9.36
CA HIS A 192 2.88 -4.38 -8.54
C HIS A 192 3.70 -5.19 -7.53
N GLU A 193 3.10 -6.22 -6.90
CA GLU A 193 3.79 -7.14 -6.00
C GLU A 193 4.85 -7.94 -6.75
N ALA A 194 4.51 -8.47 -7.93
CA ALA A 194 5.47 -9.20 -8.76
C ALA A 194 6.69 -8.34 -9.14
N LYS A 195 6.44 -7.09 -9.53
CA LYS A 195 7.52 -6.12 -9.82
C LYS A 195 8.35 -5.78 -8.59
N PHE A 196 7.72 -5.58 -7.43
CA PHE A 196 8.44 -5.33 -6.18
C PHE A 196 9.35 -6.51 -5.82
N MET A 197 8.82 -7.74 -5.85
CA MET A 197 9.58 -8.96 -5.57
C MET A 197 10.75 -9.16 -6.55
N ASN A 198 10.53 -8.91 -7.84
CA ASN A 198 11.61 -8.95 -8.83
C ASN A 198 12.68 -7.89 -8.57
N GLY A 199 12.30 -6.70 -8.07
CA GLY A 199 13.21 -5.65 -7.66
C GLY A 199 14.08 -6.08 -6.49
N VAL A 200 13.49 -6.73 -5.47
CA VAL A 200 14.23 -7.31 -4.33
C VAL A 200 15.19 -8.40 -4.82
N ALA A 201 14.74 -9.31 -5.69
CA ALA A 201 15.61 -10.33 -6.26
C ALA A 201 16.79 -9.72 -7.04
N ALA A 202 16.54 -8.70 -7.86
CA ALA A 202 17.59 -7.98 -8.60
C ALA A 202 18.56 -7.23 -7.65
N TYR A 203 18.07 -6.70 -6.53
CA TYR A 203 18.90 -6.11 -5.49
C TYR A 203 19.84 -7.15 -4.87
N ASP A 204 19.32 -8.33 -4.52
CA ASP A 204 20.10 -9.42 -3.93
C ASP A 204 21.13 -9.99 -4.92
N GLU A 205 20.75 -10.09 -6.19
CA GLU A 205 21.61 -10.47 -7.32
C GLU A 205 22.63 -9.38 -7.70
N GLN A 206 22.52 -8.18 -7.12
CA GLN A 206 23.32 -6.99 -7.45
C GLN A 206 23.21 -6.53 -8.92
N ASP A 207 22.10 -6.88 -9.59
CA ASP A 207 21.74 -6.32 -10.89
C ASP A 207 21.07 -4.96 -10.67
N TRP A 208 21.90 -3.93 -10.47
CA TRP A 208 21.42 -2.58 -10.13
C TRP A 208 20.57 -1.96 -11.24
N GLY A 209 20.83 -2.30 -12.50
CA GLY A 209 20.05 -1.80 -13.65
C GLY A 209 18.63 -2.36 -13.63
N ARG A 210 18.51 -3.68 -13.46
CA ARG A 210 17.21 -4.35 -13.28
C ARG A 210 16.52 -3.91 -12.00
N CYS A 211 17.25 -3.72 -10.90
CA CYS A 211 16.71 -3.23 -9.65
C CYS A 211 15.96 -1.90 -9.84
N VAL A 212 16.59 -0.90 -10.46
CA VAL A 212 15.94 0.40 -10.74
C VAL A 212 14.69 0.19 -11.59
N HIS A 213 14.79 -0.56 -12.68
CA HIS A 213 13.66 -0.78 -13.58
C HIS A 213 12.46 -1.47 -12.90
N GLU A 214 12.71 -2.53 -12.12
CA GLU A 214 11.64 -3.28 -11.46
C GLU A 214 10.99 -2.45 -10.35
N PHE A 215 11.73 -1.67 -9.56
CA PHE A 215 11.15 -0.81 -8.52
C PHE A 215 10.43 0.42 -9.07
N GLU A 216 10.92 1.07 -10.13
CA GLU A 216 10.17 2.13 -10.81
C GLU A 216 8.84 1.59 -11.36
N SER A 217 8.87 0.42 -12.01
CA SER A 217 7.67 -0.24 -12.50
C SER A 217 6.74 -0.67 -11.36
N ALA A 218 7.29 -1.15 -10.24
CA ALA A 218 6.50 -1.51 -9.06
C ALA A 218 5.77 -0.29 -8.48
N LEU A 219 6.44 0.86 -8.38
CA LEU A 219 5.86 2.09 -7.86
C LEU A 219 4.73 2.60 -8.76
N GLU A 220 4.96 2.66 -10.08
CA GLU A 220 3.94 3.04 -11.07
C GLU A 220 2.69 2.14 -10.94
N LYS A 221 2.91 0.81 -10.95
CA LYS A 221 1.80 -0.15 -10.84
C LYS A 221 1.10 -0.09 -9.49
N SER A 222 1.83 0.21 -8.41
CA SER A 222 1.24 0.43 -7.08
C SER A 222 0.31 1.64 -7.08
N MET A 223 0.68 2.74 -7.74
CA MET A 223 -0.20 3.92 -7.86
C MET A 223 -1.45 3.64 -8.69
N ILE A 224 -1.35 2.81 -9.73
CA ILE A 224 -2.52 2.34 -10.50
C ILE A 224 -3.46 1.50 -9.61
N GLN A 225 -2.91 0.62 -8.77
CA GLN A 225 -3.72 -0.16 -7.83
C GLN A 225 -4.32 0.70 -6.71
N ASP A 226 -3.61 1.72 -6.24
CA ASP A 226 -4.13 2.68 -5.26
C ASP A 226 -5.33 3.44 -5.85
N GLU A 227 -5.22 3.94 -7.08
CA GLU A 227 -6.33 4.59 -7.78
C GLU A 227 -7.54 3.66 -7.92
N LYS A 228 -7.31 2.39 -8.32
CA LYS A 228 -8.37 1.38 -8.42
C LYS A 228 -9.04 1.14 -7.07
N CYS A 229 -8.25 0.95 -6.00
CA CYS A 229 -8.74 0.74 -4.65
C CYS A 229 -9.60 1.92 -4.17
N ARG A 230 -9.11 3.15 -4.35
CA ARG A 230 -9.82 4.37 -3.96
C ARG A 230 -11.17 4.50 -4.65
N ILE A 231 -11.22 4.24 -5.96
CA ILE A 231 -12.49 4.27 -6.72
C ILE A 231 -13.50 3.24 -6.19
N LEU A 232 -13.04 2.06 -5.77
CA LEU A 232 -13.88 1.00 -5.22
C LEU A 232 -14.41 1.31 -3.81
N CYS A 233 -13.81 2.24 -3.07
CA CYS A 233 -14.26 2.63 -1.73
C CYS A 233 -15.63 3.33 -1.74
N GLN A 234 -16.02 3.96 -2.85
CA GLN A 234 -17.24 4.76 -2.94
C GLN A 234 -18.54 3.94 -2.90
N ASP A 235 -18.46 2.60 -3.03
CA ASP A 235 -19.61 1.67 -2.89
C ASP A 235 -19.67 0.99 -1.50
N LYS A 236 -18.70 1.26 -0.63
CA LYS A 236 -18.55 0.59 0.68
C LYS A 236 -19.12 1.42 1.83
N ILE A 237 -20.27 2.05 1.62
CA ILE A 237 -20.93 2.85 2.66
C ILE A 237 -21.42 1.92 3.77
N ASP A 238 -20.99 2.21 4.99
CA ASP A 238 -21.55 1.57 6.18
C ASP A 238 -22.94 2.14 6.46
N TRP A 239 -23.98 1.38 6.13
CA TRP A 239 -25.37 1.80 6.32
C TRP A 239 -25.79 1.87 7.79
N SER A 240 -25.00 1.35 8.73
CA SER A 240 -25.30 1.51 10.16
C SER A 240 -25.27 2.97 10.60
N VAL A 241 -24.46 3.82 9.95
CA VAL A 241 -24.37 5.26 10.23
C VAL A 241 -25.62 6.06 9.81
N VAL A 242 -26.52 5.44 9.05
CA VAL A 242 -27.73 6.09 8.52
C VAL A 242 -28.92 5.98 9.49
N ASN A 243 -28.82 5.10 10.49
CA ASN A 243 -29.87 4.91 11.48
C ASN A 243 -29.66 5.84 12.68
N GLY A 244 -30.54 6.82 12.85
CA GLY A 244 -30.66 7.58 14.11
C GLY A 244 -30.47 9.09 14.04
N ASN A 245 -30.15 9.66 12.87
CA ASN A 245 -30.05 11.11 12.71
C ASN A 245 -30.74 11.59 11.41
N PRO A 246 -31.78 12.44 11.49
CA PRO A 246 -32.48 12.96 10.31
C PRO A 246 -31.74 14.12 9.61
N GLU A 247 -30.68 14.66 10.22
CA GLU A 247 -29.95 15.83 9.68
C GLU A 247 -29.01 15.44 8.55
N ILE A 248 -29.21 16.04 7.39
CA ILE A 248 -28.52 15.68 6.15
C ILE A 248 -27.00 15.89 6.24
N ASP A 249 -26.54 16.96 6.88
CA ASP A 249 -25.11 17.27 6.97
C ASP A 249 -24.36 16.28 7.88
N ILE A 250 -25.03 15.77 8.93
CA ILE A 250 -24.47 14.75 9.84
C ILE A 250 -24.32 13.42 9.09
N LEU A 251 -25.34 13.03 8.33
CA LEU A 251 -25.30 11.83 7.49
C LEU A 251 -24.19 11.92 6.43
N LEU A 252 -24.10 13.05 5.72
CA LEU A 252 -23.09 13.26 4.69
C LEU A 252 -21.67 13.29 5.26
N ALA A 253 -21.45 13.90 6.42
CA ALA A 253 -20.16 13.89 7.09
C ALA A 253 -19.71 12.46 7.43
N SER A 254 -20.61 11.68 8.02
CA SER A 254 -20.34 10.28 8.41
C SER A 254 -20.05 9.39 7.19
N MET A 255 -20.84 9.50 6.12
CA MET A 255 -20.62 8.76 4.88
C MET A 255 -19.30 9.14 4.19
N ARG A 256 -18.97 10.44 4.13
CA ARG A 256 -17.71 10.92 3.54
C ARG A 256 -16.50 10.44 4.34
N ALA A 257 -16.56 10.49 5.67
CA ALA A 257 -15.51 9.97 6.52
C ALA A 257 -15.28 8.46 6.32
N ASN A 258 -16.34 7.67 6.16
CA ASN A 258 -16.22 6.25 5.87
C ASN A 258 -15.50 6.00 4.53
N VAL A 259 -15.94 6.67 3.45
CA VAL A 259 -15.31 6.54 2.14
C VAL A 259 -13.85 6.99 2.18
N LEU A 260 -13.56 8.14 2.80
CA LEU A 260 -12.19 8.67 2.87
C LEU A 260 -11.27 7.76 3.70
N ARG A 261 -11.77 7.14 4.77
CA ARG A 261 -11.00 6.17 5.57
C ARG A 261 -10.62 4.95 4.73
N CYS A 262 -11.55 4.45 3.92
CA CYS A 262 -11.24 3.37 2.98
C CYS A 262 -10.18 3.81 1.96
N GLU A 263 -10.32 5.00 1.37
CA GLU A 263 -9.38 5.55 0.39
C GLU A 263 -7.98 5.78 0.98
N HIS A 264 -7.89 6.33 2.19
CA HIS A 264 -6.64 6.60 2.89
C HIS A 264 -5.83 5.32 3.19
N ASN A 265 -6.55 4.23 3.49
CA ASN A 265 -5.99 2.92 3.82
C ASN A 265 -5.60 2.06 2.60
N CYS A 266 -5.83 2.53 1.37
CA CYS A 266 -5.50 1.75 0.16
C CYS A 266 -4.00 1.41 0.06
N LEU A 267 -3.10 2.38 0.23
CA LEU A 267 -1.65 2.11 0.25
C LEU A 267 -1.22 1.17 1.38
N TYR A 268 -1.87 1.25 2.56
CA TYR A 268 -1.61 0.32 3.66
C TYR A 268 -1.94 -1.12 3.27
N LYS A 269 -3.08 -1.34 2.59
CA LYS A 269 -3.46 -2.66 2.08
C LYS A 269 -2.50 -3.18 1.02
N LEU A 270 -2.04 -2.31 0.12
CA LEU A 270 -1.08 -2.64 -0.94
C LEU A 270 0.35 -2.87 -0.39
N ALA A 271 0.64 -2.45 0.84
CA ALA A 271 1.94 -2.68 1.47
C ALA A 271 2.17 -4.12 1.94
N ARG A 272 1.20 -5.02 1.79
CA ARG A 272 1.39 -6.46 1.99
C ARG A 272 1.88 -7.09 0.69
N ILE A 273 3.18 -7.33 0.59
CA ILE A 273 3.81 -7.98 -0.56
C ILE A 273 4.06 -9.45 -0.20
N ASN A 274 3.40 -10.37 -0.90
CA ASN A 274 3.54 -11.82 -0.67
C ASN A 274 3.34 -12.22 0.82
N GLY A 275 2.37 -11.61 1.50
CA GLY A 275 2.02 -11.87 2.91
C GLY A 275 2.82 -11.06 3.92
N PHE A 276 3.87 -10.36 3.52
CA PHE A 276 4.71 -9.56 4.41
C PHE A 276 4.38 -8.08 4.31
N TYR A 277 4.20 -7.43 5.46
CA TYR A 277 3.97 -5.99 5.54
C TYR A 277 5.31 -5.23 5.44
N VAL A 278 5.48 -4.41 4.40
CA VAL A 278 6.73 -3.68 4.13
C VAL A 278 6.79 -2.29 4.78
N GLY A 279 5.80 -1.92 5.60
CA GLY A 279 5.70 -0.58 6.18
C GLY A 279 5.04 0.42 5.24
N ASN A 280 5.57 1.64 5.18
CA ASN A 280 5.12 2.62 4.20
C ASN A 280 5.55 2.19 2.80
N LEU A 281 4.60 1.78 1.96
CA LEU A 281 4.89 1.22 0.63
C LEU A 281 5.70 2.18 -0.24
N ILE A 282 5.39 3.48 -0.25
CA ILE A 282 6.10 4.45 -1.09
C ILE A 282 7.54 4.64 -0.56
N ALA A 283 7.71 4.78 0.76
CA ALA A 283 9.03 4.87 1.36
C ALA A 283 9.87 3.61 1.08
N ALA A 284 9.28 2.42 1.18
CA ALA A 284 9.96 1.16 0.87
C ALA A 284 10.49 1.11 -0.57
N HIS A 285 9.73 1.60 -1.56
CA HIS A 285 10.23 1.73 -2.94
C HIS A 285 11.44 2.66 -3.02
N PHE A 286 11.37 3.84 -2.38
CA PHE A 286 12.45 4.81 -2.44
C PHE A 286 13.70 4.40 -1.65
N GLU A 287 13.57 3.54 -0.63
CA GLU A 287 14.71 2.94 0.05
C GLU A 287 15.55 2.09 -0.92
N TYR A 288 14.89 1.20 -1.67
CA TYR A 288 15.57 0.39 -2.67
C TYR A 288 16.07 1.22 -3.87
N LEU A 289 15.25 2.12 -4.40
CA LEU A 289 15.64 2.99 -5.52
C LEU A 289 16.85 3.84 -5.17
N HIS A 290 16.88 4.43 -3.98
CA HIS A 290 18.04 5.16 -3.46
C HIS A 290 19.32 4.33 -3.57
N PHE A 291 19.30 3.11 -3.02
CA PHE A 291 20.49 2.27 -2.99
C PHE A 291 20.90 1.83 -4.40
N CYS A 292 19.94 1.43 -5.23
CA CYS A 292 20.24 0.99 -6.59
C CYS A 292 20.78 2.12 -7.47
N HIS A 293 20.25 3.35 -7.36
CA HIS A 293 20.85 4.53 -8.00
C HIS A 293 22.25 4.84 -7.47
N PHE A 294 22.46 4.74 -6.16
CA PHE A 294 23.78 4.95 -5.55
C PHE A 294 24.82 3.97 -6.10
N LYS A 295 24.47 2.68 -6.22
CA LYS A 295 25.36 1.64 -6.76
C LYS A 295 25.67 1.84 -8.25
N LEU A 296 24.76 2.46 -8.99
CA LEU A 296 24.97 2.90 -10.38
C LEU A 296 25.70 4.25 -10.52
N GLN A 297 26.15 4.85 -9.41
CA GLN A 297 26.78 6.18 -9.40
C GLN A 297 25.87 7.31 -9.92
N ARG A 298 24.54 7.11 -9.85
CA ARG A 298 23.51 8.09 -10.23
C ARG A 298 23.17 8.97 -9.04
N GLY A 299 24.09 9.88 -8.70
CA GLY A 299 24.05 10.65 -7.46
C GLY A 299 22.84 11.59 -7.33
N ALA A 300 22.38 12.18 -8.44
CA ALA A 300 21.23 13.07 -8.44
C ALA A 300 19.92 12.30 -8.17
N GLU A 301 19.74 11.16 -8.84
CA GLU A 301 18.59 10.29 -8.67
C GLU A 301 18.59 9.64 -7.28
N ALA A 302 19.75 9.26 -6.75
CA ALA A 302 19.87 8.78 -5.37
C ALA A 302 19.48 9.87 -4.35
N ALA A 303 19.86 11.12 -4.57
CA ALA A 303 19.49 12.24 -3.69
C ALA A 303 18.00 12.59 -3.79
N GLN A 304 17.40 12.54 -4.98
CA GLN A 304 15.96 12.74 -5.15
C GLN A 304 15.15 11.58 -4.53
N ALA A 305 15.62 10.33 -4.64
CA ALA A 305 14.98 9.19 -3.96
C ALA A 305 14.99 9.36 -2.43
N VAL A 306 16.08 9.86 -1.86
CA VAL A 306 16.15 10.25 -0.43
C VAL A 306 15.12 11.32 -0.10
N ALA A 307 14.99 12.36 -0.93
CA ALA A 307 14.02 13.43 -0.71
C ALA A 307 12.58 12.92 -0.77
N ASN A 308 12.27 12.05 -1.74
CA ASN A 308 10.95 11.43 -1.86
C ASN A 308 10.62 10.52 -0.66
N TYR A 309 11.58 9.72 -0.20
CA TYR A 309 11.41 8.88 1.00
C TYR A 309 11.01 9.72 2.22
N LEU A 310 11.71 10.84 2.44
CA LEU A 310 11.55 11.68 3.63
C LEU A 310 10.19 12.40 3.70
N LEU A 311 9.38 12.37 2.63
CA LEU A 311 7.98 12.79 2.69
C LEU A 311 7.09 11.79 3.45
N PHE A 312 7.48 10.52 3.50
CA PHE A 312 6.60 9.42 3.90
C PHE A 312 7.08 8.65 5.12
N ASP A 313 8.39 8.69 5.41
CA ASP A 313 9.00 8.10 6.60
C ASP A 313 10.23 8.92 7.00
N ASP A 314 10.46 9.05 8.30
CA ASP A 314 11.50 9.90 8.87
C ASP A 314 12.73 9.11 9.35
N ASN A 315 12.92 7.88 8.83
CA ASN A 315 13.96 6.93 9.21
C ASN A 315 15.36 7.58 9.33
N PRO A 316 16.05 7.38 10.46
CA PRO A 316 17.41 7.88 10.65
C PRO A 316 18.38 7.49 9.54
N LEU A 317 18.25 6.30 8.96
CA LEU A 317 19.12 5.86 7.86
C LEU A 317 19.00 6.78 6.63
N MET A 318 17.79 7.22 6.29
CA MET A 318 17.58 8.05 5.12
C MET A 318 18.04 9.50 5.36
N LYS A 319 17.79 10.04 6.56
CA LYS A 319 18.38 11.32 7.01
C LYS A 319 19.92 11.25 7.00
N ARG A 320 20.51 10.12 7.42
CA ARG A 320 21.97 9.91 7.34
C ARG A 320 22.48 9.97 5.92
N ASN A 321 21.75 9.37 4.98
CA ASN A 321 22.13 9.39 3.57
C ASN A 321 22.10 10.83 3.03
N LYS A 322 21.08 11.61 3.39
CA LYS A 322 21.02 13.05 3.07
C LYS A 322 22.20 13.82 3.65
N TYR A 323 22.53 13.60 4.93
CA TYR A 323 23.69 14.20 5.59
C TYR A 323 25.00 13.90 4.86
N PHE A 324 25.23 12.63 4.53
CA PHE A 324 26.43 12.16 3.86
C PHE A 324 26.58 12.76 2.45
N TYR A 325 25.52 12.69 1.65
CA TYR A 325 25.50 13.27 0.31
C TYR A 325 25.58 14.80 0.34
N GLY A 326 24.99 15.46 1.34
CA GLY A 326 25.10 16.91 1.54
C GLY A 326 26.55 17.36 1.73
N LYS A 327 27.33 16.62 2.53
CA LYS A 327 28.78 16.84 2.68
C LYS A 327 29.54 16.65 1.36
N GLN A 328 29.19 15.60 0.61
CA GLN A 328 29.89 15.20 -0.61
C GLN A 328 29.60 16.12 -1.80
N TYR A 329 28.33 16.37 -2.09
CA TYR A 329 27.91 17.10 -3.28
C TYR A 329 27.80 18.60 -3.08
N LYS A 330 27.49 19.07 -1.86
CA LYS A 330 27.29 20.49 -1.52
C LYS A 330 26.28 21.20 -2.44
N LYS A 331 25.24 20.47 -2.84
CA LYS A 331 24.16 20.89 -3.74
C LYS A 331 22.81 20.57 -3.12
N PRO A 332 22.23 21.46 -2.31
CA PRO A 332 20.96 21.21 -1.63
C PRO A 332 19.80 20.97 -2.61
N GLU A 333 19.87 21.53 -3.82
CA GLU A 333 18.86 21.37 -4.87
C GLU A 333 18.66 19.92 -5.34
N LEU A 334 19.65 19.04 -5.12
CA LEU A 334 19.52 17.61 -5.43
C LEU A 334 18.53 16.87 -4.52
N PHE A 335 18.18 17.46 -3.36
CA PHE A 335 17.22 16.89 -2.41
C PHE A 335 15.84 17.52 -2.55
N THR A 336 15.41 17.74 -3.79
CA THR A 336 14.07 18.22 -4.10
C THR A 336 13.19 17.02 -4.44
N PRO A 337 12.11 16.74 -3.68
CA PRO A 337 11.18 15.68 -4.02
C PRO A 337 10.54 15.89 -5.40
N SER A 338 10.07 14.82 -6.03
CA SER A 338 9.37 14.92 -7.31
C SER A 338 7.96 15.54 -7.12
N PRO A 339 7.45 16.33 -8.07
CA PRO A 339 6.14 16.95 -7.97
C PRO A 339 5.00 15.93 -7.73
N GLU A 340 5.11 14.74 -8.33
CA GLU A 340 4.13 13.66 -8.17
C GLU A 340 4.08 13.16 -6.73
N MET A 341 5.24 13.00 -6.08
CA MET A 341 5.30 12.54 -4.69
C MET A 341 4.82 13.62 -3.71
N VAL A 342 5.11 14.89 -3.99
CA VAL A 342 4.57 16.02 -3.22
C VAL A 342 3.04 16.02 -3.27
N GLN A 343 2.44 15.88 -4.45
CA GLN A 343 0.97 15.82 -4.58
C GLN A 343 0.35 14.65 -3.81
N ILE A 344 1.00 13.48 -3.83
CA ILE A 344 0.54 12.32 -3.07
C ILE A 344 0.64 12.59 -1.57
N TYR A 345 1.75 13.16 -1.11
CA TYR A 345 1.95 13.53 0.29
C TYR A 345 0.89 14.54 0.76
N GLU A 346 0.72 15.66 0.06
CA GLU A 346 -0.25 16.71 0.40
C GLU A 346 -1.68 16.16 0.47
N LYS A 347 -2.07 15.32 -0.50
CA LYS A 347 -3.38 14.67 -0.49
C LYS A 347 -3.56 13.78 0.74
N ARG A 348 -2.56 12.96 1.08
CA ARG A 348 -2.63 12.06 2.25
C ARG A 348 -2.64 12.83 3.57
N GLU A 349 -1.91 13.93 3.66
CA GLU A 349 -1.93 14.82 4.82
C GLU A 349 -3.32 15.44 5.03
N LEU A 350 -3.97 15.92 3.96
CA LEU A 350 -5.35 16.42 4.07
C LEU A 350 -6.33 15.32 4.51
N GLU A 351 -6.20 14.12 3.95
CA GLU A 351 -7.02 12.97 4.34
C GLU A 351 -6.85 12.62 5.82
N SER A 352 -5.60 12.55 6.28
CA SER A 352 -5.26 12.29 7.68
C SER A 352 -5.84 13.34 8.63
N ARG A 353 -5.66 14.63 8.32
CA ARG A 353 -6.20 15.73 9.12
C ARG A 353 -7.72 15.69 9.19
N TYR A 354 -8.39 15.42 8.07
CA TYR A 354 -9.84 15.28 8.04
C TYR A 354 -10.32 14.09 8.87
N LEU A 355 -9.69 12.92 8.73
CA LEU A 355 -10.05 11.73 9.49
C LEU A 355 -9.82 11.93 10.99
N SER A 356 -8.70 12.54 11.38
CA SER A 356 -8.42 12.92 12.77
C SER A 356 -9.49 13.85 13.35
N PHE A 357 -9.93 14.85 12.59
CA PHE A 357 -11.06 15.70 13.00
C PHE A 357 -12.34 14.89 13.23
N MET A 358 -12.68 13.99 12.30
CA MET A 358 -13.86 13.13 12.45
C MET A 358 -13.75 12.19 13.66
N GLU A 359 -12.59 11.58 13.89
CA GLU A 359 -12.35 10.59 14.95
C GLU A 359 -12.17 11.22 16.35
N THR A 360 -11.87 12.51 16.42
CA THR A 360 -11.71 13.22 17.71
C THR A 360 -12.92 14.07 18.07
N ARG A 361 -13.66 14.61 17.08
CA ARG A 361 -14.79 15.53 17.32
C ARG A 361 -16.17 14.87 17.24
N PHE A 362 -16.34 13.81 16.43
CA PHE A 362 -17.64 13.17 16.19
C PHE A 362 -17.86 11.90 17.03
N VAL A 363 -16.98 11.59 17.98
CA VAL A 363 -17.10 10.39 18.83
C VAL A 363 -17.94 10.68 20.05
N ILE A 364 -19.11 10.04 20.12
CA ILE A 364 -19.99 10.09 21.29
C ILE A 364 -19.46 9.11 22.34
N LYS A 365 -19.04 9.63 23.51
CA LYS A 365 -18.64 8.82 24.67
C LYS A 365 -19.65 9.07 25.78
N ASP A 366 -20.19 8.00 26.36
CA ASP A 366 -21.20 8.05 27.43
C ASP A 366 -22.45 8.90 27.09
N GLY A 367 -22.78 8.99 25.80
CA GLY A 367 -23.91 9.79 25.31
C GLY A 367 -23.62 11.27 25.12
N GLU A 368 -22.38 11.72 25.37
CA GLU A 368 -21.95 13.11 25.23
C GLU A 368 -20.92 13.27 24.10
N LEU A 369 -20.97 14.43 23.46
CA LEU A 369 -19.94 14.85 22.52
C LEU A 369 -18.74 15.45 23.27
N PRO A 370 -17.54 15.41 22.67
CA PRO A 370 -16.39 16.14 23.19
C PRO A 370 -16.72 17.64 23.36
N PRO A 371 -16.13 18.33 24.35
CA PRO A 371 -16.28 19.76 24.49
C PRO A 371 -15.86 20.50 23.22
N GLU A 372 -16.64 21.51 22.84
CA GLU A 372 -16.34 22.40 21.73
C GLU A 372 -14.96 23.07 21.91
N GLN A 373 -14.19 23.10 20.83
CA GLN A 373 -12.87 23.72 20.78
C GLN A 373 -12.86 24.87 19.77
N ALA A 374 -11.98 25.84 19.99
CA ALA A 374 -11.91 27.04 19.15
C ALA A 374 -11.58 26.72 17.68
N ASP A 375 -10.87 25.63 17.43
CA ASP A 375 -10.48 25.15 16.11
C ASP A 375 -11.59 24.39 15.36
N ASP A 376 -12.71 24.05 16.01
CA ASP A 376 -13.85 23.38 15.37
C ASP A 376 -14.48 24.22 14.24
N HIS A 377 -14.28 25.54 14.28
CA HIS A 377 -14.82 26.51 13.32
C HIS A 377 -13.81 26.93 12.25
N ASN A 378 -12.58 26.42 12.32
CA ASN A 378 -11.53 26.79 11.39
C ASN A 378 -11.59 25.93 10.11
N PRO A 379 -11.22 26.50 8.95
CA PRO A 379 -11.03 25.69 7.76
C PRO A 379 -9.91 24.67 7.97
N LEU A 380 -10.02 23.52 7.31
CA LEU A 380 -8.95 22.51 7.32
C LEU A 380 -7.65 23.14 6.78
N SER A 381 -6.58 23.05 7.56
CA SER A 381 -5.29 23.64 7.17
C SER A 381 -4.75 22.98 5.91
N THR A 382 -4.42 23.81 4.91
CA THR A 382 -3.70 23.43 3.69
C THR A 382 -2.23 23.84 3.75
N ASP A 383 -1.70 24.10 4.94
CA ASP A 383 -0.27 24.32 5.15
C ASP A 383 0.44 22.97 5.19
N PHE A 384 1.33 22.73 4.23
CA PHE A 384 2.07 21.49 4.09
C PHE A 384 3.54 21.75 4.36
N HIS A 385 4.12 20.96 5.25
CA HIS A 385 5.55 20.97 5.51
C HIS A 385 6.19 19.88 4.66
N VAL A 386 6.75 20.28 3.53
CA VAL A 386 7.44 19.39 2.57
C VAL A 386 8.96 19.47 2.78
N GLU A 387 9.43 20.57 3.39
CA GLU A 387 10.82 20.76 3.73
C GLU A 387 11.24 19.89 4.92
N ASP A 388 12.36 19.21 4.74
CA ASP A 388 13.03 18.51 5.82
C ASP A 388 13.76 19.51 6.73
N ASN A 389 13.12 19.82 7.84
CA ASN A 389 13.59 20.75 8.87
C ASN A 389 14.55 20.11 9.88
N PHE A 390 15.06 18.91 9.62
CA PHE A 390 16.02 18.25 10.50
C PHE A 390 17.32 19.04 10.64
N GLN A 391 17.80 19.22 11.88
CA GLN A 391 18.95 20.06 12.21
C GLN A 391 20.30 19.35 11.92
N TYR A 392 20.62 19.15 10.65
CA TYR A 392 21.84 18.43 10.22
C TYR A 392 23.15 19.06 10.72
N SER A 393 23.18 20.37 10.97
CA SER A 393 24.36 21.08 11.50
C SER A 393 24.75 20.60 12.90
N GLU A 394 23.77 20.22 13.72
CA GLU A 394 23.99 19.85 15.12
C GLU A 394 24.63 18.48 15.29
N ILE A 395 24.61 17.62 14.26
CA ILE A 395 25.22 16.29 14.31
C ILE A 395 26.71 16.37 14.69
N GLN A 396 27.43 17.35 14.14
CA GLN A 396 28.87 17.53 14.39
C GLN A 396 29.16 17.98 15.83
N ASN A 397 28.15 18.50 16.54
CA ASN A 397 28.27 19.01 17.90
C ASN A 397 27.94 17.95 18.96
N LEU A 398 27.47 16.76 18.57
CA LEU A 398 27.02 15.72 19.50
C LEU A 398 28.16 15.19 20.38
N MET A 399 29.36 15.05 19.80
CA MET A 399 30.52 14.46 20.47
C MET A 399 31.82 15.19 20.13
N THR A 400 32.68 15.33 21.14
CA THR A 400 34.04 15.84 21.01
C THR A 400 35.07 14.70 20.98
N SER A 401 36.28 14.96 20.46
CA SER A 401 37.35 13.95 20.41
C SER A 401 37.72 13.38 21.78
N SER A 402 37.65 14.20 22.84
CA SER A 402 37.88 13.76 24.22
C SER A 402 36.78 12.82 24.73
N GLU A 403 35.52 13.10 24.40
CA GLU A 403 34.37 12.29 24.79
C GLU A 403 34.37 10.93 24.09
N CYS A 404 34.76 10.87 22.81
CA CYS A 404 34.94 9.59 22.10
C CYS A 404 35.99 8.68 22.75
N LYS A 405 37.00 9.24 23.43
CA LYS A 405 37.97 8.44 24.19
C LYS A 405 37.31 7.71 25.37
N ILE A 406 36.31 8.32 26.00
CA ILE A 406 35.55 7.72 27.10
C ILE A 406 34.77 6.50 26.60
N LEU A 407 34.12 6.61 25.43
CA LEU A 407 33.37 5.50 24.82
C LEU A 407 34.25 4.31 24.44
N ARG A 408 35.54 4.55 24.15
CA ARG A 408 36.51 3.52 23.78
C ARG A 408 37.19 2.84 24.98
N ALA A 409 36.79 3.17 26.21
CA ALA A 409 37.32 2.49 27.38
C ALA A 409 37.07 0.97 27.28
N GLU A 410 38.13 0.19 27.51
CA GLU A 410 38.12 -1.28 27.35
C GLU A 410 37.17 -1.97 28.35
N PHE A 411 36.92 -1.33 29.49
CA PHE A 411 36.00 -1.77 30.53
C PHE A 411 34.87 -0.75 30.73
N GLU A 412 33.74 -1.22 31.25
CA GLU A 412 32.66 -0.34 31.67
C GLU A 412 33.12 0.47 32.88
N THR A 413 33.04 1.80 32.77
CA THR A 413 33.39 2.72 33.85
C THR A 413 32.21 3.58 34.20
N THR A 414 32.14 4.03 35.46
CA THR A 414 31.12 4.98 35.91
C THR A 414 31.12 6.27 35.09
N GLU A 415 32.29 6.68 34.60
CA GLU A 415 32.46 7.82 33.69
C GLU A 415 31.81 7.55 32.31
N ARG A 416 32.02 6.35 31.74
CA ARG A 416 31.40 5.95 30.48
C ARG A 416 29.89 5.87 30.59
N ASP A 417 29.37 5.32 31.68
CA ASP A 417 27.93 5.22 31.92
C ASP A 417 27.29 6.59 32.12
N ALA A 418 27.96 7.51 32.83
CA ALA A 418 27.52 8.89 32.96
C ALA A 418 27.52 9.62 31.60
N PHE A 419 28.57 9.43 30.81
CA PHE A 419 28.65 10.05 29.49
C PHE A 419 27.61 9.50 28.52
N VAL A 420 27.35 8.19 28.49
CA VAL A 420 26.30 7.60 27.65
C VAL A 420 24.93 8.21 27.96
N LYS A 421 24.59 8.44 29.23
CA LYS A 421 23.34 9.08 29.62
C LYS A 421 23.25 10.53 29.15
N GLU A 422 24.34 11.29 29.26
CA GLU A 422 24.41 12.65 28.76
C GLU A 422 24.34 12.69 27.22
N LEU A 423 25.03 11.78 26.54
CA LEU A 423 24.97 11.67 25.08
C LEU A 423 23.58 11.28 24.61
N GLU A 424 22.90 10.35 25.29
CA GLU A 424 21.49 10.01 25.00
C GLU A 424 20.60 11.25 25.10
N ARG A 425 20.79 12.10 26.11
CA ARG A 425 20.05 13.37 26.24
C ARG A 425 20.32 14.31 25.05
N ARG A 426 21.55 14.38 24.55
CA ARG A 426 21.90 15.19 23.35
C ARG A 426 21.25 14.62 22.10
N VAL A 427 21.33 13.31 21.89
CA VAL A 427 20.72 12.61 20.74
C VAL A 427 19.20 12.76 20.77
N LYS A 428 18.56 12.74 21.95
CA LYS A 428 17.12 13.01 22.12
C LYS A 428 16.67 14.39 21.64
N ASN A 429 17.55 15.39 21.60
CA ASN A 429 17.18 16.69 21.03
C ASN A 429 16.96 16.63 19.52
N LEU A 430 17.59 15.68 18.83
CA LEU A 430 17.44 15.47 17.38
C LEU A 430 16.47 14.32 17.07
N TRP A 431 16.44 13.29 17.91
CA TRP A 431 15.55 12.13 17.80
C TRP A 431 14.84 11.90 19.14
N PRO A 432 13.68 12.53 19.39
CA PRO A 432 12.99 12.49 20.68
C PRO A 432 12.69 11.08 21.20
N ASN A 433 12.46 10.14 20.27
CA ASN A 433 12.11 8.74 20.57
C ASN A 433 13.33 7.81 20.65
N SER A 434 14.55 8.37 20.55
CA SER A 434 15.77 7.56 20.60
C SER A 434 16.06 7.05 22.01
N LYS A 435 16.56 5.81 22.11
CA LYS A 435 17.05 5.20 23.34
C LYS A 435 18.45 4.65 23.13
N PHE A 436 19.28 4.71 24.17
CA PHE A 436 20.59 4.06 24.13
C PHE A 436 20.44 2.55 23.95
N SER A 437 21.22 1.98 23.03
CA SER A 437 21.25 0.53 22.78
C SER A 437 22.56 -0.10 23.23
N SER A 438 23.69 0.39 22.72
CA SER A 438 24.98 -0.25 23.02
C SER A 438 26.18 0.62 22.64
N VAL A 439 27.29 0.42 23.36
CA VAL A 439 28.63 0.79 22.90
C VAL A 439 29.36 -0.49 22.52
N SER A 440 30.00 -0.54 21.34
CA SER A 440 30.73 -1.74 20.93
C SER A 440 31.93 -1.43 20.05
N CYS A 441 33.03 -2.14 20.28
CA CYS A 441 34.27 -2.06 19.51
C CYS A 441 34.55 -3.40 18.82
N GLY A 442 34.93 -3.37 17.54
CA GLY A 442 35.22 -4.60 16.81
C GLY A 442 35.82 -4.35 15.43
N LYS A 443 36.68 -5.27 14.99
CA LYS A 443 37.36 -5.19 13.67
C LYS A 443 36.49 -5.67 12.52
N HIS A 444 35.49 -6.51 12.79
CA HIS A 444 34.58 -7.05 11.79
C HIS A 444 33.37 -6.14 11.57
N VAL A 445 32.82 -6.20 10.35
CA VAL A 445 31.56 -5.54 10.00
C VAL A 445 30.44 -6.11 10.87
N ARG A 446 29.66 -5.23 11.49
CA ARG A 446 28.51 -5.56 12.34
C ARG A 446 27.31 -4.77 11.87
N GLU A 447 26.12 -5.34 12.04
CA GLU A 447 24.85 -4.64 11.84
C GLU A 447 24.30 -4.17 13.19
N ALA A 448 23.66 -2.99 13.22
CA ALA A 448 22.87 -2.56 14.36
C ALA A 448 21.71 -3.54 14.62
N LYS A 449 21.41 -3.80 15.89
CA LYS A 449 20.36 -4.77 16.28
C LYS A 449 18.94 -4.25 16.04
N CYS A 450 18.74 -2.93 16.00
CA CYS A 450 17.43 -2.32 15.80
C CYS A 450 17.26 -1.82 14.36
N LYS A 451 16.01 -1.81 13.89
CA LYS A 451 15.65 -1.45 12.51
C LYS A 451 15.97 0.02 12.18
N ARG A 452 15.74 0.94 13.13
CA ARG A 452 15.95 2.38 12.99
C ARG A 452 17.14 2.85 13.82
N ALA A 453 18.32 2.40 13.42
CA ALA A 453 19.55 2.65 14.17
C ALA A 453 20.15 4.03 13.88
N ILE A 454 20.60 4.70 14.94
CA ILE A 454 21.43 5.90 14.90
C ILE A 454 22.81 5.50 15.42
N VAL A 455 23.80 5.47 14.53
CA VAL A 455 25.14 4.95 14.84
C VAL A 455 26.17 6.06 14.72
N PHE A 456 26.90 6.36 15.79
CA PHE A 456 28.01 7.31 15.74
C PHE A 456 29.36 6.61 15.97
N SER A 457 30.36 6.98 15.17
CA SER A 457 31.73 6.53 15.38
C SER A 457 32.32 7.16 16.64
N SER A 458 33.06 6.36 17.42
CA SER A 458 33.92 6.84 18.50
C SER A 458 35.41 6.65 18.21
N GLU A 459 35.76 6.28 16.97
CA GLU A 459 37.15 6.16 16.54
C GLU A 459 37.87 7.53 16.51
N PRO A 460 39.21 7.58 16.69
CA PRO A 460 39.95 8.84 16.73
C PRO A 460 39.82 9.69 15.47
N ASN A 461 39.72 9.06 14.30
CA ASN A 461 39.83 9.73 13.00
C ASN A 461 38.49 10.27 12.48
N ASP A 462 37.37 9.76 12.97
CA ASP A 462 36.02 10.11 12.53
C ASP A 462 35.04 10.18 13.73
N CYS A 463 35.54 10.51 14.92
CA CYS A 463 34.73 10.71 16.12
C CYS A 463 33.52 11.62 15.83
N GLY A 464 32.32 11.14 16.15
CA GLY A 464 31.07 11.86 15.90
C GLY A 464 30.47 11.61 14.51
N GLU A 465 31.16 10.93 13.60
CA GLU A 465 30.63 10.69 12.27
C GLU A 465 29.40 9.77 12.33
N TRP A 466 28.34 10.18 11.62
CA TRP A 466 27.10 9.44 11.54
C TRP A 466 27.20 8.30 10.52
N LEU A 467 27.33 7.08 11.04
CA LEU A 467 27.48 5.87 10.26
C LEU A 467 26.13 5.29 9.84
N GLY A 468 26.16 4.39 8.85
CA GLY A 468 25.00 3.58 8.49
C GLY A 468 24.77 2.42 9.47
N LYS A 469 23.73 1.62 9.19
CA LYS A 469 23.40 0.44 10.02
C LYS A 469 24.50 -0.65 10.04
N TRP A 470 25.35 -0.68 9.02
CA TRP A 470 26.53 -1.55 8.94
C TRP A 470 27.79 -0.75 9.26
N PHE A 471 28.58 -1.21 10.23
CA PHE A 471 29.74 -0.46 10.73
C PHE A 471 30.89 -1.36 11.22
N THR A 472 32.09 -0.77 11.31
CA THR A 472 33.32 -1.34 11.89
C THR A 472 33.88 -0.38 12.93
N GLY A 473 34.83 -0.83 13.77
CA GLY A 473 35.48 0.02 14.76
C GLY A 473 34.70 0.18 16.06
N CYS A 474 35.00 1.20 16.83
CA CYS A 474 34.26 1.57 18.02
C CYS A 474 33.10 2.50 17.68
N VAL A 475 31.89 2.12 18.11
CA VAL A 475 30.67 2.90 17.87
C VAL A 475 29.80 2.97 19.11
N VAL A 476 28.94 3.99 19.15
CA VAL A 476 27.77 4.05 20.03
C VAL A 476 26.50 3.99 19.18
N VAL A 477 25.55 3.19 19.62
CA VAL A 477 24.29 2.92 18.91
C VAL A 477 23.11 3.36 19.78
N PHE A 478 22.23 4.13 19.17
CA PHE A 478 20.90 4.45 19.68
C PHE A 478 19.85 3.86 18.73
N CYS A 479 18.68 3.54 19.28
CA CYS A 479 17.55 3.03 18.52
C CYS A 479 16.41 4.03 18.59
N ASP A 480 15.95 4.47 17.42
CA ASP A 480 14.75 5.30 17.29
C ASP A 480 13.52 4.38 17.32
N GLU A 481 12.75 4.46 18.40
CA GLU A 481 11.54 3.66 18.60
C GLU A 481 10.33 4.61 18.62
N PRO A 482 9.86 5.09 17.45
CA PRO A 482 8.63 5.87 17.40
C PRO A 482 7.49 5.06 18.01
N GLU A 483 6.57 5.73 18.70
CA GLU A 483 5.35 5.08 19.21
C GLU A 483 4.66 4.38 18.02
N GLU A 484 4.37 3.08 18.17
CA GLU A 484 3.56 2.36 17.19
C GLU A 484 2.16 2.98 17.21
N LEU A 485 1.79 3.67 16.12
CA LEU A 485 0.47 4.27 15.88
C LEU A 485 -0.60 3.21 15.63
#